data_AF-A0AAW1BLF3-F1
#
_entry.id   AF-A0AAW1BLF3-F1
#
_cell.length_a   1.000
_cell.length_b   1.000
_cell.length_c   1.000
_cell.angle_alpha   90.00
_cell.angle_beta   90.00
_cell.angle_gamma   90.00
#
_symmetry.space_group_name_H-M   'P 1'
#
loop_
_entity.id
_entity.type
_entity.pdbx_description
1 polymer ?
#
loop_
_entity_poly.entity_id
_entity_poly.type
_entity_poly.pdbx_seq_one_letter_code
_entity_poly.pdbx_strand_id
1 'polypeptide(L)'
;MSEGPMSKAATMEIPIHGNGDSRRLADDDGLEQDLQQVMVSGPNLNETSIVSGGYGGTAEGIVPTSIIKGPLVPSHLPRGPLISPNPSAASRIASQAPMATGSNLHQPHPNPAMTGEEAAAAATRGVAVEKLDIVRKWGINTYKCTKQLLSERFGRGSRTVDLELETQIELLRDTKRKYESLLGLARALTNHFYSLVQTQHALADAFSDLSQKSPELQEEFGYNAETQKLLCKNGETLLGAVNFFVSSINTLVNKTMEDTLMTVKQYETARLEYDAYRTDLEELNLGPRDANTLCRLDAAQANFHAHRAKYEKLRADVAVKLKFLEENKVKVMHKQLLLFHNAISAYFAGNQQQLEQTLKQFNIKLKSPGTDKPSWLEEQ
;
A
#
# COMPACT_ATOMS: atom_id res chain seq x y z
N MET A 1 1.82 -19.71 45.80
CA MET A 1 1.06 -20.24 44.65
C MET A 1 0.07 -19.17 44.27
N SER A 2 0.44 -18.38 43.25
CA SER A 2 -0.30 -17.21 42.79
C SER A 2 -1.04 -17.57 41.51
N GLU A 3 -2.35 -17.32 41.45
CA GLU A 3 -3.07 -17.24 40.17
C GLU A 3 -3.27 -15.77 39.80
N GLY A 4 -2.83 -15.42 38.58
CA GLY A 4 -3.05 -14.12 37.97
C GLY A 4 -4.24 -14.15 37.01
N PRO A 5 -4.88 -12.99 36.73
CA PRO A 5 -5.92 -12.93 35.71
C PRO A 5 -5.33 -12.83 34.30
N MET A 6 -5.65 -13.81 33.45
CA MET A 6 -5.37 -13.83 32.02
C MET A 6 -6.13 -12.72 31.27
N SER A 7 -5.42 -12.05 30.36
CA SER A 7 -5.95 -11.05 29.44
C SER A 7 -6.97 -11.67 28.46
N LYS A 8 -8.15 -11.06 28.35
CA LYS A 8 -9.11 -11.35 27.28
C LYS A 8 -8.72 -10.57 26.03
N ALA A 9 -8.23 -11.27 25.00
CA ALA A 9 -8.09 -10.72 23.65
C ALA A 9 -9.49 -10.56 23.02
N ALA A 10 -9.83 -9.35 22.58
CA ALA A 10 -11.04 -9.09 21.82
C ALA A 10 -10.79 -9.43 20.33
N THR A 11 -11.21 -10.62 19.92
CA THR A 11 -11.31 -10.99 18.50
C THR A 11 -12.63 -10.44 17.96
N MET A 12 -12.58 -9.41 17.10
CA MET A 12 -13.73 -9.02 16.30
C MET A 12 -13.76 -9.88 15.03
N GLU A 13 -14.72 -10.80 14.96
CA GLU A 13 -15.09 -11.50 13.73
C GLU A 13 -15.91 -10.56 12.83
N ILE A 14 -15.61 -10.54 11.53
CA ILE A 14 -16.34 -9.77 10.51
C ILE A 14 -17.30 -10.75 9.81
N PRO A 15 -18.62 -10.49 9.74
CA PRO A 15 -19.56 -11.37 9.05
C PRO A 15 -19.38 -11.33 7.53
N ILE A 16 -19.38 -12.49 6.88
CA ILE A 16 -19.44 -12.64 5.43
C ILE A 16 -20.92 -12.77 5.02
N HIS A 17 -21.49 -11.75 4.37
CA HIS A 17 -22.81 -11.86 3.75
C HIS A 17 -22.70 -12.41 2.34
N GLY A 18 -23.39 -13.53 2.12
CA GLY A 18 -23.58 -14.19 0.83
C GLY A 18 -24.61 -13.49 -0.06
N ASN A 19 -24.50 -13.81 -1.34
CA ASN A 19 -25.15 -13.22 -2.50
C ASN A 19 -26.68 -13.05 -2.40
N GLY A 20 -27.18 -11.86 -2.80
CA GLY A 20 -28.49 -11.67 -3.41
C GLY A 20 -29.59 -11.09 -2.53
N ASP A 21 -29.69 -9.75 -2.45
CA ASP A 21 -30.98 -9.05 -2.58
C ASP A 21 -30.80 -7.55 -2.81
N SER A 22 -31.48 -7.04 -3.83
CA SER A 22 -31.52 -5.61 -4.17
C SER A 22 -32.60 -4.91 -3.36
N ARG A 23 -32.24 -4.23 -2.25
CA ARG A 23 -33.14 -3.24 -1.65
C ARG A 23 -32.43 -2.19 -0.79
N ARG A 24 -32.48 -0.96 -1.29
CA ARG A 24 -32.47 0.37 -0.61
C ARG A 24 -31.27 0.70 0.29
N LEU A 25 -30.47 1.65 -0.23
CA LEU A 25 -29.47 2.46 0.46
C LEU A 25 -30.03 3.09 1.74
N ALA A 26 -29.52 2.67 2.89
CA ALA A 26 -29.66 3.35 4.17
C ALA A 26 -28.48 2.94 5.06
N ASP A 27 -27.27 3.41 4.74
CA ASP A 27 -26.06 3.23 5.55
C ASP A 27 -25.00 4.32 5.24
N ASP A 28 -25.42 5.58 5.09
CA ASP A 28 -24.51 6.73 4.89
C ASP A 28 -24.39 7.62 6.15
N ASP A 29 -25.36 7.53 7.08
CA ASP A 29 -25.45 8.42 8.25
C ASP A 29 -24.34 8.18 9.30
N GLY A 30 -23.79 6.96 9.38
CA GLY A 30 -22.76 6.63 10.37
C GLY A 30 -21.40 7.26 10.06
N LEU A 31 -21.08 7.46 8.77
CA LEU A 31 -19.83 8.09 8.34
C LEU A 31 -19.89 9.61 8.43
N GLU A 32 -21.07 10.19 8.14
CA GLU A 32 -21.30 11.62 8.29
C GLU A 32 -21.29 12.03 9.77
N GLN A 33 -21.83 11.19 10.67
CA GLN A 33 -21.74 11.41 12.12
C GLN A 33 -20.31 11.29 12.65
N ASP A 34 -19.51 10.32 12.19
CA ASP A 34 -18.10 10.16 12.60
C ASP A 34 -17.26 11.36 12.11
N LEU A 35 -17.55 11.89 10.91
CA LEU A 35 -16.95 13.12 10.39
C LEU A 35 -17.36 14.36 11.19
N GLN A 36 -18.66 14.52 11.48
CA GLN A 36 -19.18 15.63 12.27
C GLN A 36 -18.62 15.59 13.70
N GLN A 37 -18.48 14.41 14.30
CA GLN A 37 -17.93 14.25 15.65
C GLN A 37 -16.45 14.63 15.70
N VAL A 38 -15.67 14.29 14.67
CA VAL A 38 -14.26 14.70 14.55
C VAL A 38 -14.14 16.20 14.24
N MET A 39 -15.08 16.79 13.48
CA MET A 39 -15.12 18.23 13.18
C MET A 39 -15.59 19.09 14.36
N VAL A 40 -16.45 18.56 15.23
CA VAL A 40 -16.96 19.26 16.43
C VAL A 40 -15.99 19.18 17.62
N SER A 41 -15.09 18.19 17.63
CA SER A 41 -14.12 17.98 18.72
C SER A 41 -12.75 18.66 18.50
N GLY A 42 -12.57 19.40 17.42
CA GLY A 42 -11.38 20.24 17.20
C GLY A 42 -11.50 21.58 17.93
N PRO A 43 -10.40 22.19 18.42
CA PRO A 43 -10.45 23.51 19.04
C PRO A 43 -11.05 24.54 18.08
N ASN A 44 -12.05 25.26 18.57
CA ASN A 44 -12.81 26.28 17.86
C ASN A 44 -11.90 27.45 17.44
N LEU A 45 -11.70 27.67 16.14
CA LEU A 45 -10.74 28.64 15.58
C LEU A 45 -11.30 30.07 15.40
N ASN A 46 -12.40 30.43 16.07
CA ASN A 46 -13.11 31.68 15.81
C ASN A 46 -12.43 32.95 16.36
N GLU A 47 -11.33 32.85 17.12
CA GLU A 47 -10.77 34.00 17.87
C GLU A 47 -9.32 34.38 17.54
N THR A 48 -8.70 33.88 16.46
CA THR A 48 -7.39 34.38 16.03
C THR A 48 -7.52 35.44 14.93
N SER A 49 -7.90 36.66 15.35
CA SER A 49 -7.66 37.88 14.57
C SER A 49 -6.15 38.16 14.52
N ILE A 50 -5.47 37.71 13.46
CA ILE A 50 -4.09 38.13 13.18
C ILE A 50 -4.13 39.45 12.43
N VAL A 51 -3.94 40.56 13.16
CA VAL A 51 -3.64 41.88 12.58
C VAL A 51 -2.22 41.81 12.00
N SER A 52 -2.13 41.99 10.68
CA SER A 52 -0.87 42.12 9.94
C SER A 52 -0.20 43.45 10.29
N GLY A 53 0.79 43.41 11.19
CA GLY A 53 1.69 44.52 11.49
C GLY A 53 2.91 44.46 10.59
N GLY A 54 2.99 45.35 9.61
CA GLY A 54 4.14 45.51 8.73
C GLY A 54 5.31 46.25 9.40
N TYR A 55 6.50 45.67 9.27
CA TYR A 55 7.81 46.32 9.27
C TYR A 55 8.63 45.53 8.23
N GLY A 56 9.14 46.11 7.14
CA GLY A 56 10.14 47.18 7.13
C GLY A 56 11.52 46.51 7.12
N GLY A 57 12.06 46.25 5.93
CA GLY A 57 13.16 45.29 5.73
C GLY A 57 14.57 45.74 6.13
N THR A 58 15.48 44.76 6.14
CA THR A 58 16.86 44.87 5.64
C THR A 58 17.33 43.47 5.25
N ALA A 59 18.01 43.40 4.10
CA ALA A 59 18.63 42.21 3.56
C ALA A 59 19.74 41.68 4.47
N GLU A 60 19.80 40.36 4.66
CA GLU A 60 21.03 39.55 4.75
C GLU A 60 20.67 38.07 4.94
N GLY A 61 21.37 37.17 4.22
CA GLY A 61 21.34 35.73 4.50
C GLY A 61 20.76 34.79 3.43
N ILE A 62 20.99 35.02 2.13
CA ILE A 62 20.83 33.96 1.12
C ILE A 62 22.10 33.11 1.10
N VAL A 63 22.00 31.84 1.48
CA VAL A 63 23.08 30.86 1.31
C VAL A 63 22.97 30.27 -0.10
N PRO A 64 23.96 30.47 -1.00
CA PRO A 64 23.99 29.81 -2.30
C PRO A 64 24.63 28.43 -2.16
N THR A 65 23.93 27.37 -2.57
CA THR A 65 24.53 26.03 -2.69
C THR A 65 25.33 25.93 -3.99
N SER A 66 26.65 25.90 -3.86
CA SER A 66 27.61 25.72 -4.96
C SER A 66 27.52 24.33 -5.59
N ILE A 67 27.54 24.31 -6.92
CA ILE A 67 27.63 23.12 -7.78
C ILE A 67 29.09 22.62 -7.77
N ILE A 68 29.33 21.42 -7.24
CA ILE A 68 30.63 20.74 -7.33
C ILE A 68 30.66 19.90 -8.62
N LYS A 69 31.50 20.33 -9.57
CA LYS A 69 31.89 19.57 -10.77
C LYS A 69 32.96 18.54 -10.41
N GLY A 70 32.67 17.25 -10.63
CA GLY A 70 33.67 16.16 -10.66
C GLY A 70 33.95 15.70 -12.09
N PRO A 71 35.06 14.96 -12.34
CA PRO A 71 35.58 14.69 -13.69
C PRO A 71 34.83 13.56 -14.43
N LEU A 72 34.68 13.72 -15.75
CA LEU A 72 34.09 12.74 -16.66
C LEU A 72 35.02 11.53 -16.87
N VAL A 73 34.46 10.32 -16.73
CA VAL A 73 35.00 9.05 -17.25
C VAL A 73 33.93 8.43 -18.18
N PRO A 74 34.30 7.83 -19.33
CA PRO A 74 33.34 7.45 -20.37
C PRO A 74 32.43 6.27 -19.95
N SER A 75 31.13 6.40 -20.18
CA SER A 75 30.12 5.39 -19.91
C SER A 75 30.05 4.34 -21.02
N HIS A 76 30.34 3.09 -20.66
CA HIS A 76 29.97 1.92 -21.45
C HIS A 76 28.56 1.47 -21.06
N LEU A 77 27.70 1.24 -22.05
CA LEU A 77 26.30 0.82 -21.91
C LEU A 77 26.16 -0.49 -21.11
N PRO A 78 25.25 -0.58 -20.10
CA PRO A 78 24.88 -1.87 -19.54
C PRO A 78 23.86 -2.55 -20.46
N ARG A 79 24.26 -3.68 -21.00
CA ARG A 79 23.41 -4.69 -21.65
C ARG A 79 22.29 -5.09 -20.69
N GLY A 80 21.03 -5.02 -21.13
CA GLY A 80 19.84 -5.30 -20.31
C GLY A 80 19.82 -6.71 -19.72
N PRO A 81 18.94 -6.98 -18.73
CA PRO A 81 18.91 -8.26 -18.03
C PRO A 81 18.47 -9.37 -18.99
N LEU A 82 19.33 -10.37 -19.17
CA LEU A 82 18.95 -11.68 -19.69
C LEU A 82 18.05 -12.34 -18.64
N ILE A 83 16.76 -12.46 -18.95
CA ILE A 83 15.80 -13.19 -18.13
C ILE A 83 16.08 -14.69 -18.31
N SER A 84 16.82 -15.27 -17.37
CA SER A 84 16.86 -16.73 -17.21
C SER A 84 15.53 -17.22 -16.61
N PRO A 85 14.94 -18.32 -17.12
CA PRO A 85 13.69 -18.85 -16.58
C PRO A 85 13.91 -19.37 -15.15
N ASN A 86 13.19 -18.78 -14.19
CA ASN A 86 13.30 -19.13 -12.78
C ASN A 86 12.45 -20.38 -12.47
N PRO A 87 13.05 -21.50 -12.02
CA PRO A 87 12.33 -22.76 -11.80
C PRO A 87 11.31 -22.70 -10.64
N SER A 88 11.42 -21.70 -9.76
CA SER A 88 10.50 -21.55 -8.61
C SER A 88 9.10 -21.04 -8.97
N ALA A 89 8.88 -20.48 -10.17
CA ALA A 89 7.56 -20.09 -10.65
C ALA A 89 6.73 -21.31 -11.12
N ALA A 90 7.40 -22.37 -11.61
CA ALA A 90 6.74 -23.59 -12.09
C ALA A 90 6.14 -24.42 -10.94
N SER A 91 6.74 -24.41 -9.75
CA SER A 91 6.26 -25.21 -8.62
C SER A 91 5.04 -24.63 -7.88
N ARG A 92 4.76 -23.31 -7.98
CA ARG A 92 3.71 -22.67 -7.16
C ARG A 92 2.30 -22.72 -7.75
N ILE A 93 2.16 -23.09 -9.03
CA ILE A 93 0.84 -23.17 -9.70
C ILE A 93 0.27 -24.59 -9.71
N ALA A 94 1.11 -25.62 -9.46
CA ALA A 94 0.65 -27.01 -9.36
C ALA A 94 -0.25 -27.29 -8.14
N SER A 95 -0.44 -26.33 -7.22
CA SER A 95 -1.19 -26.50 -5.96
C SER A 95 -2.53 -25.77 -5.87
N GLN A 96 -3.04 -25.17 -6.96
CA GLN A 96 -4.40 -24.60 -6.98
C GLN A 96 -5.29 -25.34 -7.97
N ALA A 97 -6.00 -26.36 -7.49
CA ALA A 97 -7.15 -26.95 -8.17
C ALA A 97 -8.44 -26.30 -7.64
N PRO A 98 -9.44 -25.97 -8.48
CA PRO A 98 -10.74 -25.52 -8.01
C PRO A 98 -11.57 -26.70 -7.49
N MET A 99 -12.20 -26.52 -6.32
CA MET A 99 -13.26 -27.39 -5.80
C MET A 99 -14.46 -27.35 -6.76
N ALA A 100 -14.79 -28.48 -7.40
CA ALA A 100 -15.99 -28.62 -8.21
C ALA A 100 -17.14 -29.16 -7.35
N THR A 101 -18.19 -28.34 -7.20
CA THR A 101 -19.51 -28.71 -6.71
C THR A 101 -20.17 -29.72 -7.66
N GLY A 102 -20.79 -30.74 -7.08
CA GLY A 102 -21.31 -31.90 -7.80
C GLY A 102 -22.49 -31.63 -8.72
N SER A 103 -22.60 -32.50 -9.72
CA SER A 103 -23.87 -32.80 -10.37
C SER A 103 -23.83 -34.26 -10.85
N ASN A 104 -24.69 -35.08 -10.25
CA ASN A 104 -24.98 -36.44 -10.67
C ASN A 104 -25.63 -36.43 -12.06
N LEU A 105 -25.14 -37.22 -13.01
CA LEU A 105 -25.99 -37.99 -13.93
C LEU A 105 -25.18 -39.04 -14.73
N HIS A 106 -25.64 -40.30 -14.63
CA HIS A 106 -25.42 -41.45 -15.53
C HIS A 106 -24.00 -42.05 -15.70
N GLN A 107 -23.75 -43.15 -15.00
CA GLN A 107 -22.73 -44.16 -15.33
C GLN A 107 -23.29 -45.18 -16.34
N PRO A 108 -22.53 -45.59 -17.39
CA PRO A 108 -22.69 -46.90 -18.00
C PRO A 108 -21.78 -47.93 -17.29
N HIS A 109 -22.31 -49.14 -17.13
CA HIS A 109 -21.69 -50.29 -16.47
C HIS A 109 -20.28 -50.67 -16.99
N PRO A 110 -19.37 -51.19 -16.15
CA PRO A 110 -18.06 -51.68 -16.58
C PRO A 110 -18.10 -53.14 -17.06
N ASN A 111 -17.35 -53.44 -18.11
CA ASN A 111 -16.97 -54.81 -18.47
C ASN A 111 -16.01 -55.40 -17.41
N PRO A 112 -16.13 -56.67 -17.01
CA PRO A 112 -15.28 -57.26 -16.00
C PRO A 112 -14.10 -58.01 -16.65
N ALA A 113 -12.98 -57.33 -16.90
CA ALA A 113 -11.68 -57.99 -17.16
C ALA A 113 -10.48 -57.01 -17.15
N MET A 114 -10.41 -56.05 -16.23
CA MET A 114 -9.19 -55.27 -16.01
C MET A 114 -8.84 -55.39 -14.52
N THR A 115 -7.63 -55.87 -14.25
CA THR A 115 -7.11 -55.93 -12.88
C THR A 115 -7.00 -54.51 -12.32
N GLY A 116 -7.19 -54.32 -11.01
CA GLY A 116 -7.17 -52.98 -10.39
C GLY A 116 -5.87 -52.21 -10.60
N GLU A 117 -4.79 -52.92 -10.91
CA GLU A 117 -3.47 -52.38 -11.25
C GLU A 117 -3.41 -51.82 -12.69
N GLU A 118 -4.07 -52.45 -13.66
CA GLU A 118 -4.17 -51.95 -15.04
C GLU A 118 -5.09 -50.74 -15.16
N ALA A 119 -6.18 -50.68 -14.39
CA ALA A 119 -7.06 -49.51 -14.33
C ALA A 119 -6.35 -48.30 -13.71
N ALA A 120 -5.57 -48.51 -12.64
CA ALA A 120 -4.75 -47.47 -12.02
C ALA A 120 -3.59 -47.02 -12.93
N ALA A 121 -2.95 -47.96 -13.64
CA ALA A 121 -1.91 -47.65 -14.62
C ALA A 121 -2.47 -46.90 -15.85
N ALA A 122 -3.66 -47.26 -16.33
CA ALA A 122 -4.36 -46.55 -17.40
C ALA A 122 -4.79 -45.14 -16.97
N ALA A 123 -5.30 -44.98 -15.74
CA ALA A 123 -5.60 -43.66 -15.17
C ALA A 123 -4.34 -42.79 -15.03
N THR A 124 -3.24 -43.37 -14.53
CA THR A 124 -1.94 -42.67 -14.39
C THR A 124 -1.36 -42.28 -15.75
N ARG A 125 -1.50 -43.16 -16.76
CA ARG A 125 -1.10 -42.88 -18.15
C ARG A 125 -1.97 -41.78 -18.77
N GLY A 126 -3.28 -41.77 -18.50
CA GLY A 126 -4.19 -40.71 -18.90
C GLY A 126 -3.81 -39.35 -18.32
N VAL A 127 -3.48 -39.30 -17.03
CA VAL A 127 -2.99 -38.08 -16.36
C VAL A 127 -1.65 -37.61 -16.95
N ALA A 128 -0.75 -38.54 -17.30
CA ALA A 128 0.53 -38.18 -17.92
C ALA A 128 0.37 -37.58 -19.32
N VAL A 129 -0.57 -38.11 -20.12
CA VAL A 129 -0.90 -37.59 -21.45
C VAL A 129 -1.52 -36.19 -21.35
N GLU A 130 -2.47 -35.99 -20.43
CA GLU A 130 -3.09 -34.68 -20.22
C GLU A 130 -2.06 -33.62 -19.79
N LYS A 131 -1.14 -33.98 -18.90
CA LYS A 131 -0.02 -33.11 -18.52
C LYS A 131 0.86 -32.76 -19.71
N LEU A 132 1.20 -33.74 -20.56
CA LEU A 132 1.98 -33.50 -21.77
C LEU A 132 1.26 -32.53 -22.72
N ASP A 133 -0.05 -32.71 -22.91
CA ASP A 133 -0.87 -31.82 -23.74
C ASP A 133 -0.96 -30.40 -23.18
N ILE A 134 -1.02 -30.24 -21.85
CA ILE A 134 -0.95 -28.93 -21.20
C ILE A 134 0.40 -28.26 -21.51
N VAL A 135 1.52 -28.99 -21.35
CA VAL A 135 2.86 -28.45 -21.67
C VAL A 135 2.96 -28.08 -23.15
N ARG A 136 2.42 -28.91 -24.04
CA ARG A 136 2.41 -28.64 -25.48
C ARG A 136 1.62 -27.38 -25.83
N LYS A 137 0.39 -27.25 -25.32
CA LYS A 137 -0.46 -26.06 -25.52
C LYS A 137 0.21 -24.82 -24.96
N TRP A 138 0.80 -24.92 -23.78
CA TRP A 138 1.57 -23.83 -23.16
C TRP A 138 2.76 -23.40 -24.04
N GLY A 139 3.53 -24.36 -24.58
CA GLY A 139 4.65 -24.06 -25.47
C GLY A 139 4.23 -23.35 -26.75
N ILE A 140 3.13 -23.81 -27.38
CA ILE A 140 2.56 -23.17 -28.57
C ILE A 140 2.07 -21.75 -28.25
N ASN A 141 1.33 -21.58 -27.16
CA ASN A 141 0.82 -20.28 -26.73
C ASN A 141 1.97 -19.29 -26.47
N THR A 142 3.00 -19.75 -25.75
CA THR A 142 4.19 -18.95 -25.42
C THR A 142 4.93 -18.52 -26.68
N TYR A 143 5.12 -19.43 -27.64
CA TYR A 143 5.73 -19.11 -28.91
C TYR A 143 4.93 -18.04 -29.68
N LYS A 144 3.61 -18.23 -29.82
CA LYS A 144 2.71 -17.29 -30.51
C LYS A 144 2.75 -15.91 -29.86
N CYS A 145 2.61 -15.83 -28.55
CA CYS A 145 2.67 -14.57 -27.80
C CYS A 145 4.04 -13.89 -27.95
N THR A 146 5.13 -14.65 -27.94
CA THR A 146 6.48 -14.11 -28.13
C THR A 146 6.65 -13.55 -29.54
N LYS A 147 6.19 -14.28 -30.57
CA LYS A 147 6.18 -13.82 -31.98
C LYS A 147 5.38 -12.53 -32.11
N GLN A 148 4.19 -12.47 -31.50
CA GLN A 148 3.33 -11.29 -31.52
C GLN A 148 4.00 -10.10 -30.82
N LEU A 149 4.54 -10.28 -29.61
CA LEU A 149 5.20 -9.22 -28.85
C LEU A 149 6.39 -8.62 -29.61
N LEU A 150 7.23 -9.47 -30.23
CA LEU A 150 8.34 -9.00 -31.05
C LEU A 150 7.83 -8.27 -32.30
N SER A 151 6.79 -8.78 -32.95
CA SER A 151 6.20 -8.14 -34.13
C SER A 151 5.65 -6.74 -33.80
N GLU A 152 4.95 -6.58 -32.67
CA GLU A 152 4.50 -5.27 -32.18
C GLU A 152 5.69 -4.32 -31.94
N ARG A 153 6.75 -4.79 -31.27
CA ARG A 153 7.94 -3.95 -30.98
C ARG A 153 8.68 -3.48 -32.23
N PHE A 154 8.70 -4.28 -33.30
CA PHE A 154 9.31 -3.91 -34.57
C PHE A 154 8.36 -3.17 -35.52
N GLY A 155 7.14 -2.83 -35.08
CA GLY A 155 6.14 -2.14 -35.91
C GLY A 155 5.58 -2.99 -37.06
N ARG A 156 5.74 -4.31 -36.98
CA ARG A 156 5.27 -5.29 -37.99
C ARG A 156 3.98 -6.00 -37.58
N GLY A 157 3.59 -5.92 -36.30
CA GLY A 157 2.40 -6.55 -35.75
C GLY A 157 1.35 -5.51 -35.39
N SER A 158 0.10 -5.78 -35.79
CA SER A 158 -1.06 -5.01 -35.32
C SER A 158 -1.33 -5.27 -33.83
N ARG A 159 -1.51 -4.18 -33.06
CA ARG A 159 -1.75 -4.19 -31.61
C ARG A 159 -3.18 -3.75 -31.32
N THR A 160 -3.90 -4.49 -30.50
CA THR A 160 -5.19 -4.06 -29.95
C THR A 160 -4.97 -2.97 -28.90
N VAL A 161 -5.72 -1.86 -29.02
CA VAL A 161 -5.56 -0.66 -28.16
C VAL A 161 -6.91 -0.25 -27.60
N ASP A 162 -6.94 0.05 -26.29
CA ASP A 162 -8.03 0.75 -25.61
C ASP A 162 -7.46 1.99 -24.94
N LEU A 163 -7.55 3.14 -25.60
CA LEU A 163 -6.90 4.38 -25.15
C LEU A 163 -7.41 4.86 -23.80
N GLU A 164 -8.71 4.72 -23.54
CA GLU A 164 -9.31 5.15 -22.29
C GLU A 164 -8.81 4.27 -21.14
N LEU A 165 -8.89 2.95 -21.31
CA LEU A 165 -8.46 2.01 -20.28
C LEU A 165 -6.95 2.08 -20.03
N GLU A 166 -6.14 2.23 -21.08
CA GLU A 166 -4.68 2.42 -20.97
C GLU A 166 -4.33 3.69 -20.18
N THR A 167 -5.06 4.78 -20.42
CA THR A 167 -4.88 6.04 -19.68
C THR A 167 -5.22 5.86 -18.20
N GLN A 168 -6.32 5.17 -17.89
CA GLN A 168 -6.72 4.90 -16.50
C GLN A 168 -5.71 3.97 -15.78
N ILE A 169 -5.19 2.95 -16.47
CA ILE A 169 -4.17 2.05 -15.93
C ILE A 169 -2.87 2.81 -15.63
N GLU A 170 -2.44 3.71 -16.52
CA GLU A 170 -1.23 4.50 -16.28
C GLU A 170 -1.41 5.46 -15.10
N LEU A 171 -2.58 6.11 -15.00
CA LEU A 171 -2.92 6.94 -13.84
C LEU A 171 -2.89 6.14 -12.52
N LEU A 172 -3.37 4.90 -12.52
CA LEU A 172 -3.27 4.01 -11.37
C LEU A 172 -1.81 3.72 -11.01
N ARG A 173 -0.97 3.37 -11.99
CA ARG A 173 0.47 3.11 -11.78
C ARG A 173 1.20 4.33 -11.22
N ASP A 174 0.93 5.51 -11.76
CA ASP A 174 1.44 6.79 -11.27
C ASP A 174 0.99 7.06 -9.82
N THR A 175 -0.30 6.87 -9.54
CA THR A 175 -0.87 7.09 -8.21
C THR A 175 -0.25 6.15 -7.18
N LYS A 176 -0.11 4.85 -7.52
CA LYS A 176 0.55 3.86 -6.66
C LYS A 176 1.99 4.28 -6.34
N ARG A 177 2.78 4.67 -7.35
CA ARG A 177 4.17 5.14 -7.15
C ARG A 177 4.24 6.34 -6.20
N LYS A 178 3.33 7.31 -6.35
CA LYS A 178 3.27 8.49 -5.47
C LYS A 178 2.92 8.09 -4.03
N TYR A 179 1.99 7.16 -3.84
CA TYR A 179 1.59 6.71 -2.52
C TYR A 179 2.65 5.82 -1.85
N GLU A 180 3.43 5.06 -2.62
CA GLU A 180 4.60 4.34 -2.11
C GLU A 180 5.67 5.31 -1.59
N SER A 181 5.93 6.40 -2.32
CA SER A 181 6.84 7.46 -1.88
C SER A 181 6.35 8.11 -0.58
N LEU A 182 5.06 8.48 -0.52
CA LEU A 182 4.43 9.01 0.69
C LEU A 182 4.53 8.05 1.88
N LEU A 183 4.27 6.76 1.66
CA LEU A 183 4.40 5.71 2.66
C LEU A 183 5.86 5.59 3.16
N GLY A 184 6.84 5.72 2.26
CA GLY A 184 8.25 5.77 2.60
C GLY A 184 8.59 6.94 3.53
N LEU A 185 8.10 8.13 3.20
CA LEU A 185 8.29 9.34 4.03
C LEU A 185 7.60 9.21 5.39
N ALA A 186 6.38 8.69 5.44
CA ALA A 186 5.66 8.48 6.70
C ALA A 186 6.39 7.49 7.61
N ARG A 187 6.96 6.40 7.07
CA ARG A 187 7.80 5.47 7.83
C ARG A 187 9.08 6.13 8.37
N ALA A 188 9.74 6.93 7.55
CA ALA A 188 10.92 7.68 7.97
C ALA A 188 10.58 8.66 9.11
N LEU A 189 9.47 9.38 8.99
CA LEU A 189 8.96 10.27 10.03
C LEU A 189 8.69 9.51 11.32
N THR A 190 7.96 8.39 11.28
CA THR A 190 7.71 7.55 12.45
C THR A 190 9.00 7.11 13.13
N ASN A 191 9.99 6.64 12.36
CA ASN A 191 11.24 6.14 12.92
C ASN A 191 12.05 7.25 13.60
N HIS A 192 12.20 8.40 12.94
CA HIS A 192 12.91 9.53 13.52
C HIS A 192 12.20 10.08 14.75
N PHE A 193 10.86 10.17 14.70
CA PHE A 193 10.08 10.65 15.82
C PHE A 193 10.11 9.68 17.00
N TYR A 194 10.15 8.36 16.73
CA TYR A 194 10.38 7.35 17.76
C TYR A 194 11.72 7.57 18.47
N SER A 195 12.81 7.73 17.71
CA SER A 195 14.13 8.02 18.28
C SER A 195 14.16 9.33 19.10
N LEU A 196 13.43 10.36 18.64
CA LEU A 196 13.28 11.60 19.40
C LEU A 196 12.60 11.35 20.75
N VAL A 197 11.46 10.65 20.76
CA VAL A 197 10.72 10.34 22.00
C VAL A 197 11.57 9.50 22.97
N GLN A 198 12.35 8.53 22.48
CA GLN A 198 13.26 7.76 23.33
C GLN A 198 14.36 8.63 23.96
N THR A 199 14.89 9.60 23.20
CA THR A 199 15.89 10.55 23.70
C THR A 199 15.27 11.50 24.73
N GLN A 200 14.03 11.94 24.53
CA GLN A 200 13.29 12.75 25.49
C GLN A 200 13.06 11.99 26.81
N HIS A 201 12.77 10.68 26.76
CA HIS A 201 12.67 9.83 27.97
C HIS A 201 14.00 9.80 28.73
N ALA A 202 15.11 9.56 28.05
CA ALA A 202 16.42 9.56 28.69
C ALA A 202 16.79 10.91 29.32
N LEU A 203 16.43 12.03 28.65
CA LEU A 203 16.62 13.37 29.21
C LEU A 203 15.74 13.61 30.43
N ALA A 204 14.48 13.17 30.40
CA ALA A 204 13.56 13.28 31.53
C ALA A 204 14.10 12.56 32.78
N ASP A 205 14.66 11.36 32.61
CA ASP A 205 15.23 10.57 33.69
C ASP A 205 16.50 11.24 34.24
N ALA A 206 17.41 11.67 33.36
CA ALA A 206 18.64 12.35 33.76
C ALA A 206 18.36 13.66 34.52
N PHE A 207 17.40 14.47 34.05
CA PHE A 207 16.99 15.69 34.76
C PHE A 207 16.31 15.38 36.09
N SER A 208 15.48 14.33 36.16
CA SER A 208 14.84 13.92 37.42
C SER A 208 15.89 13.51 38.47
N ASP A 209 16.90 12.75 38.06
CA ASP A 209 18.00 12.31 38.92
C ASP A 209 18.84 13.49 39.42
N LEU A 210 19.21 14.41 38.53
CA LEU A 210 19.98 15.61 38.89
C LEU A 210 19.20 16.56 39.80
N SER A 211 17.88 16.69 39.60
CA SER A 211 16.99 17.47 40.47
C SER A 211 17.03 16.97 41.92
N GLN A 212 17.01 15.65 42.13
CA GLN A 212 17.06 15.05 43.47
C GLN A 212 18.44 15.17 44.13
N LYS A 213 19.51 15.19 43.32
CA LYS A 213 20.90 15.17 43.81
C LYS A 213 21.53 16.56 43.94
N SER A 214 20.92 17.59 43.37
CA SER A 214 21.47 18.96 43.33
C SER A 214 20.46 19.94 43.93
N PRO A 215 20.37 20.08 45.27
CA PRO A 215 19.38 20.94 45.94
C PRO A 215 19.39 22.40 45.45
N GLU A 216 20.57 22.90 45.07
CA GLU A 216 20.76 24.27 44.55
C GLU A 216 20.15 24.50 43.16
N LEU A 217 19.94 23.44 42.39
CA LEU A 217 19.41 23.46 41.02
C LEU A 217 18.16 22.57 40.87
N GLN A 218 17.57 22.18 42.00
CA GLN A 218 16.51 21.19 42.05
C GLN A 218 15.32 21.61 41.18
N GLU A 219 14.97 22.90 41.22
CA GLU A 219 13.80 23.42 40.53
C GLU A 219 14.03 23.47 39.01
N GLU A 220 15.18 23.97 38.56
CA GLU A 220 15.55 24.07 37.15
C GLU A 220 15.59 22.70 36.47
N PHE A 221 16.23 21.72 37.13
CA PHE A 221 16.23 20.35 36.65
C PHE A 221 14.82 19.74 36.70
N GLY A 222 14.06 20.01 37.76
CA GLY A 222 12.67 19.54 37.89
C GLY A 222 11.77 20.04 36.77
N TYR A 223 11.82 21.33 36.43
CA TYR A 223 11.02 21.92 35.34
C TYR A 223 11.35 21.30 33.98
N ASN A 224 12.63 21.08 33.70
CA ASN A 224 13.06 20.44 32.47
C ASN A 224 12.66 18.96 32.43
N ALA A 225 12.77 18.23 33.54
CA ALA A 225 12.33 16.85 33.65
C ALA A 225 10.85 16.70 33.32
N GLU A 226 9.98 17.51 33.95
CA GLU A 226 8.54 17.44 33.73
C GLU A 226 8.14 17.83 32.31
N THR A 227 8.82 18.82 31.72
CA THR A 227 8.60 19.19 30.31
C THR A 227 8.91 18.01 29.38
N GLN A 228 10.04 17.31 29.59
CA GLN A 228 10.40 16.16 28.76
C GLN A 228 9.43 14.99 28.95
N LYS A 229 9.03 14.67 30.19
CA LYS A 229 8.03 13.60 30.46
C LYS A 229 6.71 13.86 29.74
N LEU A 230 6.24 15.11 29.73
CA LEU A 230 5.03 15.47 29.02
C LEU A 230 5.17 15.28 27.50
N LEU A 231 6.27 15.78 26.93
CA LEU A 231 6.56 15.62 25.50
C LEU A 231 6.61 14.14 25.10
N CYS A 232 7.19 13.28 25.95
CA CYS A 232 7.18 11.84 25.75
C CYS A 232 5.75 11.26 25.70
N LYS A 233 4.94 11.56 26.72
CA LYS A 233 3.55 11.05 26.81
C LYS A 233 2.71 11.44 25.59
N ASN A 234 2.78 12.71 25.19
CA ASN A 234 2.08 13.19 24.00
C ASN A 234 2.69 12.59 22.71
N GLY A 235 4.01 12.39 22.70
CA GLY A 235 4.75 11.79 21.59
C GLY A 235 4.37 10.32 21.36
N GLU A 236 4.18 9.53 22.41
CA GLU A 236 3.70 8.14 22.32
C GLU A 236 2.31 8.07 21.68
N THR A 237 1.42 8.99 22.02
CA THR A 237 0.09 9.09 21.42
C THR A 237 0.19 9.42 19.93
N LEU A 238 1.02 10.41 19.56
CA LEU A 238 1.24 10.75 18.15
C LEU A 238 1.88 9.58 17.38
N LEU A 239 2.85 8.87 17.97
CA LEU A 239 3.45 7.67 17.38
C LEU A 239 2.40 6.62 17.05
N GLY A 240 1.44 6.38 17.95
CA GLY A 240 0.31 5.48 17.69
C GLY A 240 -0.50 5.90 16.46
N ALA A 241 -0.85 7.19 16.37
CA ALA A 241 -1.62 7.74 15.25
C ALA A 241 -0.87 7.65 13.91
N VAL A 242 0.43 7.99 13.88
CA VAL A 242 1.23 7.92 12.66
C VAL A 242 1.46 6.45 12.23
N ASN A 243 1.67 5.53 13.16
CA ASN A 243 1.77 4.09 12.85
C ASN A 243 0.45 3.54 12.27
N PHE A 244 -0.70 3.98 12.79
CA PHE A 244 -2.00 3.64 12.24
C PHE A 244 -2.18 4.16 10.80
N PHE A 245 -1.77 5.41 10.54
CA PHE A 245 -1.74 5.98 9.19
C PHE A 245 -0.86 5.15 8.24
N VAL A 246 0.39 4.85 8.63
CA VAL A 246 1.33 4.03 7.86
C VAL A 246 0.73 2.66 7.51
N SER A 247 0.08 2.01 8.47
CA SER A 247 -0.55 0.69 8.28
C SER A 247 -1.73 0.74 7.31
N SER A 248 -2.55 1.80 7.39
CA SER A 248 -3.69 2.02 6.53
C SER A 248 -3.27 2.31 5.08
N ILE A 249 -2.29 3.20 4.89
CA ILE A 249 -1.74 3.51 3.56
C ILE A 249 -1.04 2.27 2.97
N ASN A 250 -0.29 1.51 3.78
CA ASN A 250 0.33 0.28 3.33
C ASN A 250 -0.71 -0.74 2.82
N THR A 251 -1.86 -0.85 3.48
CA THR A 251 -2.96 -1.73 3.03
C THR A 251 -3.54 -1.26 1.70
N LEU A 252 -3.84 0.03 1.57
CA LEU A 252 -4.34 0.60 0.31
C LEU A 252 -3.38 0.34 -0.85
N VAL A 253 -2.09 0.58 -0.66
CA VAL A 253 -1.06 0.48 -1.71
C VAL A 253 -0.67 -0.96 -2.03
N ASN A 254 -0.33 -1.75 -1.02
CA ASN A 254 0.28 -3.07 -1.22
C ASN A 254 -0.74 -4.22 -1.25
N LYS A 255 -2.01 -3.97 -0.89
CA LYS A 255 -3.08 -4.95 -1.01
C LYS A 255 -4.12 -4.51 -2.03
N THR A 256 -4.79 -3.38 -1.80
CA THR A 256 -5.94 -2.96 -2.61
C THR A 256 -5.55 -2.57 -4.04
N MET A 257 -4.55 -1.70 -4.21
CA MET A 257 -4.07 -1.32 -5.54
C MET A 257 -3.37 -2.49 -6.25
N GLU A 258 -2.63 -3.33 -5.52
CA GLU A 258 -1.95 -4.49 -6.12
C GLU A 258 -2.95 -5.53 -6.64
N ASP A 259 -4.07 -5.78 -5.95
CA ASP A 259 -5.13 -6.67 -6.45
C ASP A 259 -5.68 -6.21 -7.81
N THR A 260 -5.91 -4.90 -7.97
CA THR A 260 -6.35 -4.33 -9.25
C THR A 260 -5.26 -4.45 -10.31
N LEU A 261 -4.00 -4.16 -9.96
CA LEU A 261 -2.87 -4.32 -10.89
C LEU A 261 -2.63 -5.78 -11.30
N MET A 262 -2.96 -6.74 -10.45
CA MET A 262 -2.92 -8.17 -10.83
C MET A 262 -3.95 -8.48 -11.92
N THR A 263 -5.16 -7.94 -11.84
CA THR A 263 -6.16 -8.07 -12.92
C THR A 263 -5.72 -7.32 -14.18
N VAL A 264 -5.08 -6.17 -14.06
CA VAL A 264 -4.46 -5.46 -15.21
C VAL A 264 -3.42 -6.33 -15.90
N LYS A 265 -2.51 -6.98 -15.17
CA LYS A 265 -1.52 -7.90 -15.75
C LYS A 265 -2.18 -9.07 -16.49
N GLN A 266 -3.28 -9.60 -15.97
CA GLN A 266 -4.06 -10.65 -16.63
C GLN A 266 -4.70 -10.14 -17.92
N TYR A 267 -5.28 -8.94 -17.91
CA TYR A 267 -5.83 -8.26 -19.08
C TYR A 267 -4.76 -8.03 -20.16
N GLU A 268 -3.60 -7.48 -19.81
CA GLU A 268 -2.49 -7.24 -20.75
C GLU A 268 -1.99 -8.55 -21.39
N THR A 269 -1.92 -9.62 -20.60
CA THR A 269 -1.58 -10.96 -21.08
C THR A 269 -2.65 -11.49 -22.05
N ALA A 270 -3.93 -11.39 -21.69
CA ALA A 270 -5.03 -11.85 -22.52
C ALA A 270 -5.14 -11.05 -23.83
N ARG A 271 -4.83 -9.75 -23.81
CA ARG A 271 -4.75 -8.90 -25.00
C ARG A 271 -3.66 -9.38 -25.95
N LEU A 272 -2.46 -9.67 -25.43
CA LEU A 272 -1.36 -10.23 -26.23
C LEU A 272 -1.72 -11.60 -26.83
N GLU A 273 -2.35 -12.48 -26.04
CA GLU A 273 -2.84 -13.77 -26.54
C GLU A 273 -3.88 -13.58 -27.65
N TYR A 274 -4.86 -12.70 -27.44
CA TYR A 274 -5.88 -12.39 -28.44
C TYR A 274 -5.27 -11.92 -29.77
N ASP A 275 -4.34 -10.97 -29.73
CA ASP A 275 -3.65 -10.50 -30.94
C ASP A 275 -2.84 -11.62 -31.60
N ALA A 276 -2.17 -12.47 -30.82
CA ALA A 276 -1.40 -13.58 -31.36
C ALA A 276 -2.26 -14.63 -32.10
N TYR A 277 -3.43 -14.98 -31.55
CA TYR A 277 -4.36 -15.91 -32.20
C TYR A 277 -5.17 -15.27 -33.33
N ARG A 278 -5.38 -13.95 -33.30
CA ARG A 278 -5.92 -13.21 -34.44
C ARG A 278 -4.97 -13.27 -35.63
N THR A 279 -3.69 -12.95 -35.41
CA THR A 279 -2.66 -13.01 -36.46
C THR A 279 -2.50 -14.44 -37.02
N ASP A 280 -2.51 -15.47 -36.17
CA ASP A 280 -2.43 -16.88 -36.61
C ASP A 280 -3.60 -17.29 -37.50
N LEU A 281 -4.83 -16.84 -37.18
CA LEU A 281 -6.02 -17.08 -37.99
C LEU A 281 -5.95 -16.33 -39.33
N GLU A 282 -5.49 -15.08 -39.32
CA GLU A 282 -5.26 -14.29 -40.53
C GLU A 282 -4.20 -14.94 -41.45
N GLU A 283 -3.09 -15.42 -40.88
CA GLU A 283 -2.03 -16.15 -41.61
C GLU A 283 -2.55 -17.46 -42.24
N LEU A 284 -3.31 -18.26 -41.49
CA LEU A 284 -3.92 -19.50 -42.02
C LEU A 284 -4.96 -19.22 -43.11
N ASN A 285 -5.68 -18.11 -43.01
CA ASN A 285 -6.67 -17.72 -44.02
C ASN A 285 -6.05 -17.38 -45.37
N LEU A 286 -4.79 -16.95 -45.42
CA LEU A 286 -4.02 -16.72 -46.65
C LEU A 286 -3.45 -18.01 -47.27
N GLY A 287 -3.48 -19.12 -46.53
CA GLY A 287 -2.98 -20.43 -46.99
C GLY A 287 -3.90 -21.15 -47.98
N PRO A 288 -3.39 -22.20 -48.67
CA PRO A 288 -4.16 -23.01 -49.61
C PRO A 288 -5.35 -23.70 -48.95
N ARG A 289 -6.47 -23.88 -49.67
CA ARG A 289 -7.71 -24.49 -49.15
C ARG A 289 -7.74 -26.02 -49.31
N ASP A 290 -6.68 -26.71 -48.87
CA ASP A 290 -6.66 -28.17 -48.82
C ASP A 290 -7.34 -28.71 -47.54
N ALA A 291 -7.65 -30.02 -47.51
CA ALA A 291 -8.39 -30.63 -46.41
C ALA A 291 -7.68 -30.51 -45.05
N ASN A 292 -6.33 -30.53 -45.04
CA ASN A 292 -5.54 -30.37 -43.83
C ASN A 292 -5.59 -28.93 -43.30
N THR A 293 -5.55 -27.94 -44.19
CA THR A 293 -5.65 -26.52 -43.86
C THR A 293 -7.05 -26.17 -43.37
N LEU A 294 -8.10 -26.77 -43.94
CA LEU A 294 -9.48 -26.58 -43.46
C LEU A 294 -9.65 -27.06 -42.01
N CYS A 295 -9.15 -28.24 -41.66
CA CYS A 295 -9.19 -28.73 -40.27
C CYS A 295 -8.43 -27.81 -39.29
N ARG A 296 -7.28 -27.28 -39.72
CA ARG A 296 -6.51 -26.31 -38.92
C ARG A 296 -7.21 -24.96 -38.78
N LEU A 297 -7.94 -24.51 -39.80
CA LEU A 297 -8.74 -23.29 -39.78
C LEU A 297 -9.87 -23.39 -38.76
N ASP A 298 -10.60 -24.50 -38.72
CA ASP A 298 -11.67 -24.70 -37.74
C ASP A 298 -11.14 -24.61 -36.29
N ALA A 299 -10.00 -25.27 -36.03
CA ALA A 299 -9.33 -25.19 -34.73
C ALA A 299 -8.81 -23.78 -34.41
N ALA A 300 -8.25 -23.06 -35.40
CA ALA A 300 -7.78 -21.70 -35.22
C ALA A 300 -8.93 -20.73 -34.94
N GLN A 301 -10.07 -20.89 -35.62
CA GLN A 301 -11.28 -20.11 -35.41
C GLN A 301 -11.82 -20.28 -33.99
N ALA A 302 -11.91 -21.53 -33.51
CA ALA A 302 -12.34 -21.82 -32.14
C ALA A 302 -11.41 -21.17 -31.09
N ASN A 303 -10.09 -21.28 -31.28
CA ASN A 303 -9.11 -20.67 -30.38
C ASN A 303 -9.19 -19.13 -30.39
N PHE A 304 -9.33 -18.52 -31.58
CA PHE A 304 -9.52 -17.07 -31.72
C PHE A 304 -10.74 -16.60 -30.91
N HIS A 305 -11.89 -17.26 -31.05
CA HIS A 305 -13.09 -16.90 -30.29
C HIS A 305 -12.90 -17.06 -28.78
N ALA A 306 -12.25 -18.13 -28.33
CA ALA A 306 -11.96 -18.35 -26.91
C ALA A 306 -11.07 -17.24 -26.33
N HIS A 307 -9.98 -16.87 -27.02
CA HIS A 307 -9.09 -15.81 -26.56
C HIS A 307 -9.72 -14.42 -26.65
N ARG A 308 -10.57 -14.17 -27.67
CA ARG A 308 -11.37 -12.95 -27.75
C ARG A 308 -12.33 -12.80 -26.57
N ALA A 309 -13.08 -13.85 -26.24
CA ALA A 309 -14.01 -13.83 -25.11
C ALA A 309 -13.26 -13.61 -23.77
N LYS A 310 -12.11 -14.24 -23.58
CA LYS A 310 -11.25 -14.03 -22.40
C LYS A 310 -10.75 -12.59 -22.31
N TYR A 311 -10.28 -12.01 -23.43
CA TYR A 311 -9.85 -10.62 -23.51
C TYR A 311 -10.97 -9.64 -23.20
N GLU A 312 -12.14 -9.79 -23.84
CA GLU A 312 -13.30 -8.91 -23.64
C GLU A 312 -13.82 -8.97 -22.19
N LYS A 313 -13.83 -10.17 -21.58
CA LYS A 313 -14.15 -10.34 -20.16
C LYS A 313 -13.17 -9.59 -19.26
N LEU A 314 -11.86 -9.82 -19.42
CA LEU A 314 -10.85 -9.17 -18.58
C LEU A 314 -10.81 -7.65 -18.77
N ARG A 315 -11.10 -7.17 -19.98
CA ARG A 315 -11.27 -5.73 -20.27
C ARG A 315 -12.40 -5.13 -19.42
N ALA A 316 -13.55 -5.80 -19.37
CA ALA A 316 -14.68 -5.37 -18.54
C ALA A 316 -14.33 -5.45 -17.04
N ASP A 317 -13.70 -6.54 -16.60
CA ASP A 317 -13.30 -6.75 -15.21
C ASP A 317 -12.34 -5.64 -14.72
N VAL A 318 -11.34 -5.27 -15.54
CA VAL A 318 -10.42 -4.15 -15.22
C VAL A 318 -11.18 -2.83 -15.11
N ALA A 319 -12.05 -2.51 -16.07
CA ALA A 319 -12.81 -1.27 -16.06
C ALA A 319 -13.68 -1.13 -14.79
N VAL A 320 -14.31 -2.23 -14.36
CA VAL A 320 -15.10 -2.28 -13.12
C VAL A 320 -14.20 -2.13 -11.89
N LYS A 321 -13.10 -2.90 -11.81
CA LYS A 321 -12.16 -2.80 -10.68
C LYS A 321 -11.56 -1.41 -10.51
N LEU A 322 -11.21 -0.73 -11.60
CA LEU A 322 -10.68 0.63 -11.56
C LEU A 322 -11.68 1.62 -10.92
N LYS A 323 -12.98 1.51 -11.25
CA LYS A 323 -14.02 2.34 -10.65
C LYS A 323 -14.16 2.10 -9.14
N PHE A 324 -14.26 0.83 -8.74
CA PHE A 324 -14.34 0.46 -7.31
C PHE A 324 -13.09 0.89 -6.54
N LEU A 325 -11.92 0.75 -7.14
CA LEU A 325 -10.66 1.17 -6.53
C LEU A 325 -10.62 2.69 -6.34
N GLU A 326 -11.09 3.47 -7.30
CA GLU A 326 -11.11 4.92 -7.19
C GLU A 326 -12.00 5.38 -6.03
N GLU A 327 -13.21 4.82 -5.92
CA GLU A 327 -14.11 5.10 -4.80
C GLU A 327 -13.48 4.72 -3.44
N ASN A 328 -12.92 3.51 -3.34
CA ASN A 328 -12.28 3.04 -2.11
C ASN A 328 -11.06 3.91 -1.76
N LYS A 329 -10.22 4.25 -2.74
CA LYS A 329 -9.04 5.10 -2.57
C LYS A 329 -9.43 6.46 -2.02
N VAL A 330 -10.44 7.12 -2.59
CA VAL A 330 -10.90 8.43 -2.11
C VAL A 330 -11.40 8.33 -0.67
N LYS A 331 -12.23 7.34 -0.35
CA LYS A 331 -12.76 7.13 1.01
C LYS A 331 -11.65 6.90 2.04
N VAL A 332 -10.72 5.99 1.75
CA VAL A 332 -9.60 5.69 2.65
C VAL A 332 -8.70 6.91 2.81
N MET A 333 -8.29 7.54 1.72
CA MET A 333 -7.38 8.69 1.79
C MET A 333 -8.00 9.90 2.49
N HIS A 334 -9.29 10.17 2.27
CA HIS A 334 -9.98 11.24 2.97
C HIS A 334 -9.90 11.05 4.50
N LYS A 335 -10.29 9.86 4.98
CA LYS A 335 -10.23 9.53 6.42
C LYS A 335 -8.79 9.59 6.96
N GLN A 336 -7.85 8.95 6.26
CA GLN A 336 -6.48 8.83 6.75
C GLN A 336 -5.72 10.17 6.76
N LEU A 337 -5.92 11.01 5.75
CA LEU A 337 -5.29 12.34 5.70
C LEU A 337 -5.83 13.25 6.81
N LEU A 338 -7.13 13.20 7.08
CA LEU A 338 -7.75 13.98 8.16
C LEU A 338 -7.26 13.53 9.53
N LEU A 339 -7.25 12.23 9.80
CA LEU A 339 -6.75 11.68 11.07
C LEU A 339 -5.28 12.02 11.29
N PHE A 340 -4.45 11.92 10.25
CA PHE A 340 -3.04 12.30 10.32
C PHE A 340 -2.87 13.78 10.65
N HIS A 341 -3.58 14.67 9.94
CA HIS A 341 -3.55 16.10 10.20
C HIS A 341 -4.01 16.46 11.62
N ASN A 342 -5.11 15.86 12.08
CA ASN A 342 -5.66 16.12 13.40
C ASN A 342 -4.70 15.64 14.50
N ALA A 343 -4.08 14.47 14.34
CA ALA A 343 -3.11 13.97 15.31
C ALA A 343 -1.88 14.89 15.42
N ILE A 344 -1.34 15.34 14.28
CA ILE A 344 -0.20 16.26 14.23
C ILE A 344 -0.56 17.60 14.90
N SER A 345 -1.71 18.18 14.52
CA SER A 345 -2.15 19.46 15.07
C SER A 345 -2.42 19.38 16.57
N ALA A 346 -3.07 18.30 17.03
CA ALA A 346 -3.33 18.06 18.44
C ALA A 346 -2.03 17.91 19.27
N TYR A 347 -1.03 17.21 18.73
CA TYR A 347 0.27 17.08 19.39
C TYR A 347 0.92 18.46 19.63
N PHE A 348 1.00 19.30 18.59
CA PHE A 348 1.63 20.62 18.72
C PHE A 348 0.80 21.58 19.58
N ALA A 349 -0.52 21.63 19.40
CA ALA A 349 -1.40 22.48 20.20
C ALA A 349 -1.39 22.09 21.68
N GLY A 350 -1.46 20.78 21.98
CA GLY A 350 -1.40 20.27 23.36
C GLY A 350 -0.07 20.58 24.04
N ASN A 351 1.03 20.57 23.29
CA ASN A 351 2.35 20.93 23.84
C ASN A 351 2.55 22.44 23.98
N GLN A 352 1.99 23.26 23.09
CA GLN A 352 2.12 24.71 23.14
C GLN A 352 1.57 25.29 24.45
N GLN A 353 0.37 24.87 24.85
CA GLN A 353 -0.28 25.39 26.07
C GLN A 353 0.58 25.16 27.31
N GLN A 354 1.22 23.99 27.40
CA GLN A 354 2.10 23.70 28.53
C GLN A 354 3.40 24.50 28.44
N LEU A 355 3.99 24.62 27.26
CA LEU A 355 5.22 25.38 27.08
C LEU A 355 5.04 26.84 27.51
N GLU A 356 3.91 27.46 27.18
CA GLU A 356 3.56 28.80 27.63
C GLU A 356 3.45 28.90 29.16
N GLN A 357 2.93 27.87 29.84
CA GLN A 357 2.89 27.82 31.31
C GLN A 357 4.29 27.71 31.91
N THR A 358 5.15 26.86 31.36
CA THR A 358 6.54 26.70 31.81
C THR A 358 7.34 28.00 31.61
N LEU A 359 7.18 28.68 30.47
CA LEU A 359 7.86 29.96 30.20
C LEU A 359 7.44 31.07 31.17
N LYS A 360 6.16 31.11 31.59
CA LYS A 360 5.70 32.04 32.63
C LYS A 360 6.39 31.79 33.97
N GLN A 361 6.71 30.54 34.31
CA GLN A 361 7.43 30.22 35.55
C GLN A 361 8.88 30.71 35.54
N PHE A 362 9.57 30.63 34.39
CA PHE A 362 10.93 31.19 34.23
C PHE A 362 10.96 32.71 34.47
N ASN A 363 9.94 33.43 34.00
CA ASN A 363 9.87 34.88 34.15
C ASN A 363 9.52 35.36 35.57
N ILE A 364 9.09 34.46 36.47
CA ILE A 364 8.65 34.82 37.83
C ILE A 364 9.72 34.49 38.90
N LYS A 365 10.74 33.68 38.59
CA LYS A 365 11.76 33.22 39.57
C LYS A 365 13.11 33.93 39.57
N LEU A 366 13.25 35.09 38.94
CA LEU A 366 14.38 36.00 39.19
C LEU A 366 14.12 36.85 40.46
N LYS A 367 13.96 36.20 41.62
CA LYS A 367 14.19 36.88 42.91
C LYS A 367 15.65 36.67 43.27
N SER A 368 16.41 37.76 43.21
CA SER A 368 17.84 37.82 43.55
C SER A 368 18.11 37.17 44.90
N PRO A 369 19.15 36.31 45.04
CA PRO A 369 19.62 35.89 46.34
C PRO A 369 20.22 37.11 47.04
N GLY A 370 19.52 37.64 48.06
CA GLY A 370 19.97 38.85 48.76
C GLY A 370 18.98 39.46 49.76
N THR A 371 17.70 39.13 49.71
CA THR A 371 16.70 39.62 50.67
C THR A 371 16.21 38.46 51.55
N ASP A 372 16.90 38.25 52.67
CA ASP A 372 16.28 38.14 54.01
C ASP A 372 17.26 37.54 55.01
N LYS A 373 18.05 38.44 55.61
CA LYS A 373 18.34 38.51 57.06
C LYS A 373 19.27 39.72 57.29
N PRO A 374 18.87 40.74 58.08
CA PRO A 374 19.80 41.76 58.49
C PRO A 374 20.88 41.12 59.36
N SER A 375 22.13 41.40 59.04
CA SER A 375 23.28 40.97 59.84
C SER A 375 23.23 41.71 61.17
N TRP A 376 23.34 40.99 62.28
CA TRP A 376 23.35 41.52 63.66
C TRP A 376 24.49 42.53 63.96
N LEU A 377 25.35 42.81 62.98
CA LEU A 377 26.52 43.70 63.10
C LEU A 377 26.24 45.17 62.73
N GLU A 378 25.01 45.54 62.37
CA GLU A 378 24.66 46.95 62.07
C GLU A 378 24.10 47.74 63.27
N GLU A 379 23.99 47.12 64.46
CA GLU A 379 23.65 47.82 65.71
C GLU A 379 24.88 47.92 66.64
N GLN A 380 25.77 48.90 66.40
CA GLN A 380 26.60 49.53 67.44
C GLN A 380 26.92 50.99 67.11
#